data_AF-A0A9W6G478-F1
#
_entry.id   AF-A0A9W6G478-F1
#
_cell.length_a   1.000
_cell.length_b   1.000
_cell.length_c   1.000
_cell.angle_alpha   90.00
_cell.angle_beta   90.00
_cell.angle_gamma   90.00
#
_symmetry.space_group_name_H-M   'P 1'
#
loop_
_entity.id
_entity.type
_entity.pdbx_description
1 polymer ?
#
loop_
_entity_poly.entity_id
_entity_poly.type
_entity_poly.pdbx_seq_one_letter_code
_entity_poly.pdbx_strand_id
1 'polypeptide(L)'
;MKIRLISLITLAAFTLGGVTGCGTIPKEHEGTAKGAGYGGAAGALAGALLAGEGSRTKGAVLGGLAGALIGGVIGNYTIDKKLTAEETAAKYNVQPSSGTMVRLENVTTTPSSVNPGDRVEVQTTYALLTPSTTEQVGLTESVEIYHGGELVGNPEAMVTHSGGTYTFTIPIVLPKDAKAGSYRVISTVKTATAKDSRETSFTVR
;
A
#
# COMPACT_ATOMS: atom_id res chain seq x y z
N MET A 1 -18.30 47.07 16.53
CA MET A 1 -17.79 45.78 17.07
C MET A 1 -18.57 44.62 16.46
N LYS A 2 -18.14 44.10 15.30
CA LYS A 2 -18.87 43.10 14.50
C LYS A 2 -17.88 42.15 13.80
N ILE A 3 -17.11 41.35 14.54
CA ILE A 3 -16.20 40.33 13.96
C ILE A 3 -16.09 39.07 14.86
N ARG A 4 -17.21 38.59 15.43
CA ARG A 4 -17.19 37.36 16.26
C ARG A 4 -18.31 36.36 15.95
N LEU A 5 -18.88 36.41 14.75
CA LEU A 5 -20.01 35.54 14.37
C LEU A 5 -19.80 34.71 13.09
N ILE A 6 -18.59 34.69 12.51
CA ILE A 6 -18.33 34.00 11.23
C ILE A 6 -17.54 32.69 11.42
N SER A 7 -16.96 32.46 12.60
CA SER A 7 -16.08 31.30 12.84
C SER A 7 -16.78 30.03 13.33
N LEU A 8 -18.12 29.99 13.40
CA LEU A 8 -18.85 28.88 14.01
C LEU A 8 -19.79 28.11 13.06
N ILE A 9 -19.79 28.44 11.76
CA ILE A 9 -20.70 27.82 10.77
C ILE A 9 -20.00 26.78 9.87
N THR A 10 -18.66 26.68 9.89
CA THR A 10 -17.91 25.71 9.07
C THR A 10 -17.71 24.33 9.71
N LEU A 11 -18.22 24.08 10.92
CA LEU A 11 -18.07 22.80 11.63
C LEU A 11 -19.33 21.90 11.58
N ALA A 12 -20.37 22.29 10.86
CA ALA A 12 -21.68 21.61 10.86
C ALA A 12 -22.16 21.11 9.48
N ALA A 13 -21.25 20.84 8.54
CA ALA A 13 -21.59 20.36 7.19
C ALA A 13 -21.03 18.97 6.84
N PHE A 14 -20.56 18.19 7.82
CA PHE A 14 -20.08 16.81 7.59
C PHE A 14 -20.97 15.73 8.21
N THR A 15 -22.24 16.05 8.44
CA THR A 15 -23.25 15.07 8.81
C THR A 15 -24.24 14.90 7.67
N LEU A 16 -24.29 13.69 7.12
CA LEU A 16 -25.30 13.16 6.19
C LEU A 16 -25.09 13.46 4.70
N GLY A 17 -24.30 12.62 4.05
CA GLY A 17 -24.37 12.34 2.61
C GLY A 17 -24.17 10.85 2.38
N GLY A 18 -25.27 10.09 2.40
CA GLY A 18 -25.24 8.64 2.23
C GLY A 18 -24.74 8.22 0.85
N VAL A 19 -23.89 7.19 0.83
CA VAL A 19 -23.75 6.33 -0.36
C VAL A 19 -24.15 4.94 0.07
N THR A 20 -25.39 4.60 -0.28
CA THR A 20 -25.92 3.24 -0.29
C THR A 20 -25.16 2.43 -1.33
N GLY A 21 -24.08 1.79 -0.92
CA GLY A 21 -23.51 0.63 -1.62
C GLY A 21 -24.14 -0.62 -1.04
N CYS A 22 -25.17 -1.15 -1.71
CA CYS A 22 -25.82 -2.38 -1.32
C CYS A 22 -24.86 -3.56 -1.58
N GLY A 23 -24.18 -3.99 -0.52
CA GLY A 23 -23.44 -5.24 -0.45
C GLY A 23 -23.51 -5.69 0.99
N THR A 24 -24.29 -6.74 1.27
CA THR A 24 -24.43 -7.31 2.61
C THR A 24 -23.10 -7.92 3.03
N ILE A 25 -22.33 -7.20 3.85
CA ILE A 25 -21.07 -7.68 4.41
C ILE A 25 -21.38 -8.50 5.66
N PRO A 26 -20.97 -9.77 5.75
CA PRO A 26 -21.17 -10.59 6.94
C PRO A 26 -20.54 -9.90 8.16
N LYS A 27 -21.23 -9.96 9.31
CA LYS A 27 -20.94 -9.18 10.53
C LYS A 27 -19.52 -9.38 11.10
N GLU A 28 -18.82 -10.44 10.69
CA GLU A 28 -17.47 -10.77 11.15
C GLU A 28 -16.35 -9.94 10.49
N HIS A 29 -16.63 -9.20 9.41
CA HIS A 29 -15.65 -8.36 8.69
C HIS A 29 -16.10 -6.90 8.50
N GLU A 30 -17.11 -6.45 9.25
CA GLU A 30 -17.77 -5.16 9.06
C GLU A 30 -16.85 -3.95 9.32
N GLY A 31 -15.94 -4.04 10.30
CA GLY A 31 -15.01 -2.96 10.65
C GLY A 31 -13.98 -2.68 9.56
N THR A 32 -13.33 -3.74 9.06
CA THR A 32 -12.37 -3.67 7.96
C THR A 32 -13.03 -3.19 6.69
N ALA A 33 -14.22 -3.71 6.35
CA ALA A 33 -14.91 -3.32 5.13
C ALA A 33 -15.48 -1.88 5.15
N LYS A 34 -15.81 -1.35 6.33
CA LYS A 34 -16.16 0.07 6.50
C LYS A 34 -14.93 0.98 6.37
N GLY A 35 -13.87 0.73 7.15
CA GLY A 35 -12.62 1.51 7.09
C GLY A 35 -12.02 1.52 5.68
N ALA A 36 -12.20 0.40 4.99
CA ALA A 36 -11.92 0.22 3.61
C ALA A 36 -12.68 1.18 2.69
N GLY A 37 -14.02 1.08 2.64
CA GLY A 37 -14.84 1.92 1.76
C GLY A 37 -14.58 3.41 1.96
N TYR A 38 -14.32 3.82 3.21
CA TYR A 38 -13.97 5.20 3.53
C TYR A 38 -12.54 5.57 3.12
N GLY A 39 -11.54 4.73 3.38
CA GLY A 39 -10.13 5.01 3.05
C GLY A 39 -9.88 5.06 1.54
N GLY A 40 -10.46 4.13 0.78
CA GLY A 40 -10.37 4.13 -0.68
C GLY A 40 -11.10 5.31 -1.31
N ALA A 41 -12.32 5.63 -0.87
CA ALA A 41 -13.07 6.77 -1.39
C ALA A 41 -12.44 8.12 -1.00
N ALA A 42 -12.03 8.29 0.26
CA ALA A 42 -11.37 9.50 0.72
C ALA A 42 -10.01 9.70 0.04
N GLY A 43 -9.23 8.62 -0.10
CA GLY A 43 -7.98 8.63 -0.83
C GLY A 43 -8.16 8.99 -2.30
N ALA A 44 -9.19 8.46 -2.96
CA ALA A 44 -9.50 8.80 -4.35
C ALA A 44 -9.92 10.26 -4.50
N LEU A 45 -10.77 10.78 -3.62
CA LEU A 45 -11.16 12.20 -3.64
C LEU A 45 -9.96 13.12 -3.41
N ALA A 46 -9.15 12.84 -2.37
CA ALA A 46 -7.97 13.62 -2.07
C ALA A 46 -6.96 13.57 -3.22
N GLY A 47 -6.69 12.38 -3.76
CA GLY A 47 -5.78 12.20 -4.89
C GLY A 47 -6.26 12.91 -6.16
N ALA A 48 -7.57 12.91 -6.43
CA ALA A 48 -8.14 13.66 -7.55
C ALA A 48 -8.01 15.18 -7.41
N LEU A 49 -8.16 15.68 -6.18
CA LEU A 49 -8.04 17.11 -5.87
C LEU A 49 -6.59 17.61 -5.90
N LEU A 50 -5.65 16.77 -5.42
CA LEU A 50 -4.23 17.07 -5.41
C LEU A 50 -3.59 16.93 -6.80
N ALA A 51 -4.19 16.13 -7.69
CA ALA A 51 -3.74 16.00 -9.06
C ALA A 51 -4.14 17.22 -9.93
N GLY A 52 -3.20 17.71 -10.73
CA GLY A 52 -3.40 18.85 -11.63
C GLY A 52 -4.44 18.57 -12.73
N GLU A 53 -4.87 19.64 -13.40
CA GLU A 53 -5.82 19.58 -14.51
C GLU A 53 -5.30 18.64 -15.63
N GLY A 54 -6.11 17.65 -16.01
CA GLY A 54 -5.72 16.57 -16.93
C GLY A 54 -5.23 15.27 -16.28
N SER A 55 -4.98 15.25 -14.96
CA SER A 55 -4.50 14.05 -14.25
C SER A 55 -5.38 13.61 -13.06
N ARG A 56 -6.56 14.23 -12.90
CA ARG A 56 -7.48 13.97 -11.77
C ARG A 56 -7.88 12.51 -11.63
N THR A 57 -8.23 11.83 -12.73
CA THR A 57 -8.59 10.40 -12.70
C THR A 57 -7.43 9.55 -12.21
N LYS A 58 -6.21 9.84 -12.66
CA LYS A 58 -5.03 9.14 -12.19
C LYS A 58 -4.78 9.41 -10.71
N GLY A 59 -4.85 10.67 -10.29
CA GLY A 59 -4.76 11.04 -8.88
C GLY A 59 -5.79 10.28 -8.04
N ALA A 60 -7.01 10.12 -8.54
CA ALA A 60 -8.06 9.36 -7.88
C ALA A 60 -7.72 7.87 -7.76
N VAL A 61 -7.16 7.26 -8.81
CA VAL A 61 -6.76 5.85 -8.77
C VAL A 61 -5.60 5.64 -7.81
N LEU A 62 -4.56 6.48 -7.89
CA LEU A 62 -3.40 6.42 -7.01
C LEU A 62 -3.80 6.61 -5.54
N GLY A 63 -4.51 7.71 -5.25
CA GLY A 63 -4.99 8.00 -3.91
C GLY A 63 -5.99 6.96 -3.42
N GLY A 64 -6.83 6.42 -4.30
CA GLY A 64 -7.77 5.36 -3.98
C GLY A 64 -7.09 4.06 -3.62
N LEU A 65 -6.07 3.63 -4.36
CA LEU A 65 -5.29 2.41 -4.07
C LEU A 65 -4.49 2.55 -2.77
N ALA A 66 -3.82 3.69 -2.58
CA ALA A 66 -3.07 3.96 -1.34
C ALA A 66 -4.00 4.05 -0.12
N GLY A 67 -5.08 4.82 -0.24
CA GLY A 67 -6.10 4.94 0.82
C GLY A 67 -6.83 3.63 1.10
N ALA A 68 -6.96 2.78 0.08
CA ALA A 68 -7.52 1.45 0.21
C ALA A 68 -6.61 0.50 0.99
N LEU A 69 -5.28 0.54 0.77
CA LEU A 69 -4.36 -0.27 1.58
C LEU A 69 -4.29 0.18 3.01
N ILE A 70 -4.06 1.47 3.23
CA ILE A 70 -3.95 2.05 4.57
C ILE A 70 -5.27 1.85 5.34
N GLY A 71 -6.41 1.96 4.65
CA GLY A 71 -7.73 1.72 5.22
C GLY A 71 -8.11 0.23 5.36
N GLY A 72 -7.26 -0.70 4.94
CA GLY A 72 -7.50 -2.15 5.05
C GLY A 72 -8.45 -2.77 4.02
N VAL A 73 -8.79 -2.08 2.91
CA VAL A 73 -9.65 -2.60 1.82
C VAL A 73 -8.97 -3.66 0.98
N ILE A 74 -7.65 -3.59 0.78
CA ILE A 74 -7.03 -4.50 -0.17
C ILE A 74 -7.22 -5.90 0.37
N GLY A 75 -8.25 -6.56 -0.14
CA GLY A 75 -8.68 -7.87 0.27
C GLY A 75 -7.51 -8.79 0.00
N ASN A 76 -6.86 -9.20 1.09
CA ASN A 76 -5.67 -10.05 1.11
C ASN A 76 -4.33 -9.30 0.96
N TYR A 77 -4.19 -8.05 1.44
CA TYR A 77 -2.86 -7.63 1.91
C TYR A 77 -2.47 -8.51 3.09
N THR A 78 -1.52 -9.39 2.88
CA THR A 78 -1.04 -10.34 3.90
C THR A 78 0.41 -10.07 4.18
N ILE A 79 0.81 -10.26 5.43
CA ILE A 79 2.20 -10.23 5.87
C ILE A 79 2.48 -11.56 6.57
N ASP A 80 3.39 -12.33 6.01
CA ASP A 80 3.84 -13.59 6.55
C ASP A 80 5.25 -13.45 7.11
N LYS A 81 5.46 -13.74 8.40
CA LYS A 81 6.81 -13.87 8.95
C LYS A 81 7.38 -15.24 8.55
N LYS A 82 8.46 -15.24 7.77
CA LYS A 82 9.14 -16.43 7.25
C LYS A 82 10.29 -16.89 8.13
N LEU A 83 11.04 -15.97 8.73
CA LEU A 83 12.14 -16.25 9.65
C LEU A 83 12.07 -15.34 10.89
N THR A 84 12.53 -15.82 12.04
CA THR A 84 12.67 -15.01 13.25
C THR A 84 13.80 -13.99 13.14
N ALA A 85 13.89 -13.08 14.12
CA ALA A 85 14.96 -12.09 14.17
C ALA A 85 16.34 -12.77 14.23
N GLU A 86 16.45 -13.83 15.05
CA GLU A 86 17.68 -14.59 15.27
C GLU A 86 18.11 -15.35 14.01
N GLU A 87 17.16 -16.04 13.36
CA GLU A 87 17.40 -16.77 12.12
C GLU A 87 17.81 -15.83 10.98
N THR A 88 17.17 -14.67 10.90
CA THR A 88 17.50 -13.64 9.90
C THR A 88 18.88 -13.04 10.16
N ALA A 89 19.19 -12.69 11.41
CA ALA A 89 20.50 -12.19 11.81
C ALA A 89 21.63 -13.19 11.48
N ALA A 90 21.39 -14.48 11.76
CA ALA A 90 22.31 -15.56 11.42
C ALA A 90 22.52 -15.69 9.90
N LYS A 91 21.43 -15.67 9.11
CA LYS A 91 21.50 -15.73 7.63
C LYS A 91 22.36 -14.62 7.03
N TYR A 92 22.32 -13.43 7.62
CA TYR A 92 23.07 -12.27 7.14
C TYR A 92 24.43 -12.08 7.83
N ASN A 93 24.80 -12.94 8.79
CA ASN A 93 26.01 -12.79 9.61
C ASN A 93 26.12 -11.41 10.30
N VAL A 94 24.98 -10.85 10.73
CA VAL A 94 24.91 -9.52 11.37
C VAL A 94 24.55 -9.70 12.84
N GLN A 95 25.26 -9.01 13.73
CA GLN A 95 24.85 -8.90 15.13
C GLN A 95 23.80 -7.80 15.29
N PRO A 96 22.76 -8.01 16.13
CA PRO A 96 21.68 -7.06 16.31
C PRO A 96 22.16 -5.61 16.51
N SER A 97 23.24 -5.38 17.26
CA SER A 97 23.77 -4.03 17.57
C SER A 97 24.24 -3.17 16.38
N SER A 98 24.22 -3.67 15.14
CA SER A 98 24.74 -2.98 13.95
C SER A 98 23.80 -1.90 13.37
N GLY A 99 22.70 -1.58 14.05
CA GLY A 99 21.67 -0.65 13.57
C GLY A 99 20.61 -1.33 12.69
N THR A 100 19.60 -0.56 12.28
CA THR A 100 18.51 -1.08 11.46
C THR A 100 18.97 -1.30 10.01
N MET A 101 18.69 -2.47 9.46
CA MET A 101 18.95 -2.80 8.06
C MET A 101 17.70 -3.41 7.42
N VAL A 102 17.46 -3.07 6.16
CA VAL A 102 16.42 -3.65 5.32
C VAL A 102 17.07 -4.19 4.07
N ARG A 103 16.72 -5.42 3.68
CA ARG A 103 17.17 -6.05 2.44
C ARG A 103 16.02 -6.74 1.75
N LEU A 104 15.68 -6.33 0.54
CA LEU A 104 14.74 -7.08 -0.29
C LEU A 104 15.44 -8.31 -0.85
N GLU A 105 14.86 -9.48 -0.59
CA GLU A 105 15.35 -10.78 -1.05
C GLU A 105 14.80 -11.11 -2.43
N ASN A 106 13.50 -10.86 -2.65
CA ASN A 106 12.82 -11.16 -3.90
C ASN A 106 11.56 -10.32 -4.09
N VAL A 107 11.18 -10.07 -5.35
CA VAL A 107 9.91 -9.45 -5.76
C VAL A 107 9.38 -10.20 -6.97
N THR A 108 8.14 -10.69 -6.90
CA THR A 108 7.48 -11.44 -7.97
C THR A 108 6.08 -10.94 -8.23
N THR A 109 5.61 -11.13 -9.47
CA THR A 109 4.24 -10.88 -9.90
C THR A 109 3.59 -12.17 -10.36
N THR A 110 2.40 -12.49 -9.83
CA THR A 110 1.66 -13.71 -10.18
C THR A 110 0.20 -13.36 -10.50
N PRO A 111 -0.30 -13.61 -11.73
CA PRO A 111 0.44 -14.07 -12.90
C PRO A 111 1.34 -12.97 -13.47
N SER A 112 2.39 -13.34 -14.20
CA SER A 112 3.24 -12.38 -14.91
C SER A 112 2.63 -11.87 -16.22
N SER A 113 1.49 -12.43 -16.65
CA SER A 113 0.76 -11.88 -17.78
C SER A 113 -0.75 -12.12 -17.71
N VAL A 114 -1.49 -11.03 -17.92
CA VAL A 114 -2.89 -10.83 -17.54
C VAL A 114 -3.63 -10.01 -18.59
N ASN A 115 -4.94 -9.92 -18.49
CA ASN A 115 -5.79 -9.02 -19.29
C ASN A 115 -6.25 -7.82 -18.44
N PRO A 116 -6.75 -6.74 -19.06
CA PRO A 116 -7.43 -5.67 -18.32
C PRO A 116 -8.58 -6.22 -17.45
N GLY A 117 -8.71 -5.74 -16.22
CA GLY A 117 -9.68 -6.26 -15.26
C GLY A 117 -9.21 -7.45 -14.43
N ASP A 118 -8.13 -8.15 -14.82
CA ASP A 118 -7.59 -9.28 -14.06
C ASP A 118 -6.86 -8.82 -12.79
N ARG A 119 -6.63 -9.78 -11.88
CA ARG A 119 -5.84 -9.60 -10.66
C ARG A 119 -4.40 -10.03 -10.88
N VAL A 120 -3.46 -9.22 -10.42
CA VAL A 120 -2.03 -9.53 -10.28
C VAL A 120 -1.65 -9.43 -8.81
N GLU A 121 -0.97 -10.42 -8.28
CA GLU A 121 -0.41 -10.39 -6.93
C GLU A 121 1.06 -10.01 -7.00
N VAL A 122 1.44 -8.96 -6.28
CA VAL A 122 2.84 -8.58 -6.07
C VAL A 122 3.28 -9.13 -4.73
N GLN A 123 4.24 -10.05 -4.74
CA GLN A 123 4.80 -10.67 -3.54
C GLN A 123 6.22 -10.14 -3.33
N THR A 124 6.49 -9.61 -2.15
CA THR A 124 7.79 -9.04 -1.80
C THR A 124 8.30 -9.70 -0.53
N THR A 125 9.46 -10.34 -0.61
CA THR A 125 10.16 -10.90 0.55
C THR A 125 11.33 -10.02 0.93
N TYR A 126 11.43 -9.66 2.20
CA TYR A 126 12.52 -8.83 2.72
C TYR A 126 12.97 -9.30 4.10
N ALA A 127 14.25 -9.08 4.38
CA ALA A 127 14.84 -9.21 5.70
C ALA A 127 14.90 -7.85 6.38
N LEU A 128 14.44 -7.79 7.62
CA LEU A 128 14.55 -6.66 8.53
C LEU A 128 15.45 -7.07 9.69
N LEU A 129 16.55 -6.35 9.88
CA LEU A 129 17.40 -6.49 11.05
C LEU A 129 17.28 -5.23 11.90
N THR A 130 17.24 -5.42 13.21
CA THR A 130 17.01 -4.38 14.20
C THR A 130 18.08 -4.44 15.30
N PRO A 131 18.37 -3.31 15.97
CA PRO A 131 19.32 -3.22 17.09
C PRO A 131 19.13 -4.29 18.18
N SER A 132 17.86 -4.65 18.43
CA SER A 132 17.49 -5.77 19.30
C SER A 132 16.38 -6.61 18.68
N THR A 133 16.27 -7.88 19.06
CA THR A 133 15.31 -8.84 18.47
C THR A 133 13.86 -8.58 18.84
N THR A 134 13.62 -7.82 19.91
CA THR A 134 12.28 -7.45 20.41
C THR A 134 11.87 -6.03 20.05
N GLU A 135 12.81 -5.18 19.62
CA GLU A 135 12.51 -3.83 19.15
C GLU A 135 11.66 -3.89 17.89
N GLN A 136 10.59 -3.11 17.91
CA GLN A 136 9.71 -2.92 16.77
C GLN A 136 10.09 -1.63 16.05
N VAL A 137 10.21 -1.71 14.73
CA VAL A 137 10.52 -0.58 13.86
C VAL A 137 9.32 -0.31 12.98
N GLY A 138 8.92 0.96 12.90
CA GLY A 138 7.93 1.43 11.93
C GLY A 138 8.52 1.44 10.52
N LEU A 139 7.77 0.94 9.56
CA LEU A 139 8.18 0.87 8.17
C LEU A 139 7.04 1.17 7.20
N THR A 140 7.42 1.68 6.05
CA THR A 140 6.58 1.85 4.88
C THR A 140 6.89 0.73 3.91
N GLU A 141 5.89 -0.08 3.58
CA GLU A 141 5.91 -1.04 2.48
C GLU A 141 5.13 -0.43 1.31
N SER A 142 5.78 -0.25 0.17
CA SER A 142 5.14 0.35 -0.99
C SER A 142 5.46 -0.40 -2.27
N VAL A 143 4.52 -0.38 -3.19
CA VAL A 143 4.68 -0.88 -4.54
C VAL A 143 4.31 0.24 -5.50
N GLU A 144 5.22 0.60 -6.38
CA GLU A 144 4.99 1.53 -7.48
C GLU A 144 4.87 0.77 -8.79
N ILE A 145 3.84 1.08 -9.57
CA ILE A 145 3.54 0.44 -10.85
C ILE A 145 3.63 1.50 -11.94
N TYR A 146 4.47 1.24 -12.93
CA TYR A 146 4.72 2.14 -14.05
C TYR A 146 4.32 1.49 -15.38
N HIS A 147 3.68 2.25 -16.27
CA HIS A 147 3.43 1.87 -17.66
C HIS A 147 3.89 3.00 -18.58
N GLY A 148 4.72 2.71 -19.58
CA GLY A 148 5.26 3.74 -20.48
C GLY A 148 6.03 4.87 -19.78
N GLY A 149 6.65 4.60 -18.62
CA GLY A 149 7.33 5.59 -17.79
C GLY A 149 6.43 6.41 -16.86
N GLU A 150 5.11 6.21 -16.95
CA GLU A 150 4.11 6.92 -16.16
C GLU A 150 3.73 6.08 -14.92
N LEU A 151 3.72 6.70 -13.73
CA LEU A 151 3.21 6.06 -12.51
C LEU A 151 1.69 5.87 -12.62
N VAL A 152 1.21 4.64 -12.49
CA VAL A 152 -0.19 4.24 -12.65
C VAL A 152 -0.78 3.54 -11.42
N GLY A 153 0.06 3.13 -10.46
CA GLY A 153 -0.36 2.59 -9.16
C GLY A 153 0.71 2.83 -8.11
N ASN A 154 0.33 3.22 -6.88
CA ASN A 154 1.25 3.38 -5.76
C ASN A 154 0.71 2.82 -4.42
N PRO A 155 0.23 1.57 -4.38
CA PRO A 155 -0.16 0.95 -3.13
C PRO A 155 0.92 1.10 -2.02
N GLU A 156 0.54 1.63 -0.85
CA GLU A 156 1.43 1.86 0.30
C GLU A 156 0.75 1.42 1.60
N ALA A 157 1.50 0.80 2.50
CA ALA A 157 1.07 0.46 3.85
C ALA A 157 2.13 0.91 4.87
N MET A 158 1.67 1.49 5.99
CA MET A 158 2.50 1.76 7.16
C MET A 158 2.28 0.65 8.17
N VAL A 159 3.35 -0.07 8.51
CA VAL A 159 3.31 -1.23 9.40
C VAL A 159 4.44 -1.15 10.43
N THR A 160 4.44 -2.08 11.37
CA THR A 160 5.44 -2.14 12.42
C THR A 160 5.85 -3.59 12.63
N HIS A 161 7.15 -3.86 12.56
CA HIS A 161 7.71 -5.21 12.69
C HIS A 161 8.93 -5.21 13.60
N SER A 162 9.12 -6.31 14.32
CA SER A 162 10.42 -6.63 14.89
C SER A 162 11.34 -7.27 13.85
N GLY A 163 12.60 -7.51 14.20
CA GLY A 163 13.53 -8.22 13.32
C GLY A 163 12.96 -9.56 12.80
N GLY A 164 13.29 -9.89 11.56
CA GLY A 164 12.85 -11.11 10.89
C GLY A 164 12.84 -10.99 9.37
N THR A 165 12.53 -12.10 8.68
CA THR A 165 12.22 -12.10 7.25
C THR A 165 10.72 -12.17 7.07
N TYR A 166 10.18 -11.29 6.25
CA TYR A 166 8.75 -11.15 5.99
C TYR A 166 8.46 -11.26 4.50
N THR A 167 7.29 -11.78 4.16
CA THR A 167 6.73 -11.69 2.80
C THR A 167 5.41 -10.96 2.88
N PHE A 168 5.31 -9.80 2.22
CA PHE A 168 4.02 -9.15 2.01
C PHE A 168 3.48 -9.43 0.61
N THR A 169 2.16 -9.60 0.50
CA THR A 169 1.46 -9.78 -0.78
C THR A 169 0.46 -8.66 -0.98
N ILE A 170 0.58 -7.90 -2.07
CA ILE A 170 -0.39 -6.89 -2.46
C ILE A 170 -1.11 -7.36 -3.72
N PRO A 171 -2.41 -7.65 -3.64
CA PRO A 171 -3.19 -7.87 -4.83
C PRO A 171 -3.66 -6.59 -5.49
N ILE A 172 -3.41 -6.50 -6.79
CA ILE A 172 -3.77 -5.38 -7.64
C ILE A 172 -4.79 -5.89 -8.65
N VAL A 173 -5.98 -5.30 -8.63
CA VAL A 173 -6.96 -5.50 -9.71
C VAL A 173 -6.73 -4.42 -10.75
N LEU A 174 -6.45 -4.84 -11.98
CA LEU A 174 -6.24 -3.91 -13.07
C LEU A 174 -7.54 -3.21 -13.46
N PRO A 175 -7.51 -1.92 -13.83
CA PRO A 175 -8.64 -1.28 -14.47
C PRO A 175 -9.06 -2.04 -15.74
N LYS A 176 -10.36 -2.03 -16.06
CA LYS A 176 -10.88 -2.66 -17.29
C LYS A 176 -10.38 -2.00 -18.57
N ASP A 177 -9.91 -0.77 -18.46
CA ASP A 177 -9.29 0.04 -19.52
C ASP A 177 -7.75 0.08 -19.40
N ALA A 178 -7.15 -0.82 -18.62
CA ALA A 178 -5.69 -0.93 -18.55
C ALA A 178 -5.10 -1.12 -19.96
N LYS A 179 -4.10 -0.29 -20.28
CA LYS A 179 -3.45 -0.33 -21.60
C LYS A 179 -2.61 -1.60 -21.73
N ALA A 180 -2.58 -2.20 -22.92
CA ALA A 180 -1.68 -3.32 -23.20
C ALA A 180 -0.20 -2.92 -23.08
N GLY A 181 0.66 -3.90 -22.80
CA GLY A 181 2.11 -3.73 -22.71
C GLY A 181 2.71 -4.11 -21.36
N SER A 182 4.00 -3.78 -21.19
CA SER A 182 4.74 -4.10 -19.97
C SER A 182 4.50 -3.07 -18.87
N TYR A 183 4.21 -3.58 -17.68
CA TYR A 183 4.07 -2.82 -16.44
C TYR A 183 5.25 -3.14 -15.55
N ARG A 184 6.04 -2.11 -15.24
CA ARG A 184 7.21 -2.19 -14.38
C ARG A 184 6.78 -1.97 -12.94
N VAL A 185 7.20 -2.85 -12.04
CA VAL A 185 6.77 -2.89 -10.64
C VAL A 185 8.00 -2.71 -9.77
N ILE A 186 8.01 -1.68 -8.93
CA ILE A 186 9.08 -1.42 -7.96
C ILE A 186 8.52 -1.60 -6.56
N SER A 187 8.97 -2.63 -5.85
CA SER A 187 8.71 -2.74 -4.42
C SER A 187 9.79 -2.02 -3.63
N THR A 188 9.37 -1.27 -2.61
CA THR A 188 10.24 -0.58 -1.68
C THR A 188 9.83 -0.92 -0.25
N VAL A 189 10.82 -1.19 0.59
CA VAL A 189 10.63 -1.22 2.05
C VAL A 189 11.54 -0.15 2.65
N LYS A 190 10.96 0.72 3.47
CA LYS A 190 11.66 1.86 4.06
C LYS A 190 11.36 1.97 5.55
N THR A 191 12.41 2.12 6.35
CA THR A 191 12.33 2.53 7.77
C THR A 191 12.77 4.00 7.89
N ALA A 192 12.86 4.51 9.12
CA ALA A 192 13.41 5.84 9.38
C ALA A 192 14.88 5.99 8.90
N THR A 193 15.65 4.91 8.91
CA THR A 193 17.12 4.93 8.73
C THR A 193 17.63 4.03 7.60
N ALA A 194 16.80 3.12 7.08
CA ALA A 194 17.16 2.18 6.02
C ALA A 194 16.10 2.13 4.92
N LYS A 195 16.53 1.81 3.70
CA LYS A 195 15.64 1.61 2.54
C LYS A 195 16.31 0.62 1.60
N ASP A 196 15.52 -0.31 1.06
CA ASP A 196 15.92 -1.12 -0.10
C ASP A 196 14.74 -1.22 -1.07
N SER A 197 15.06 -1.47 -2.34
CA SER A 197 14.06 -1.55 -3.43
C SER A 197 14.47 -2.57 -4.48
N ARG A 198 13.49 -3.25 -5.06
CA ARG A 198 13.70 -4.19 -6.17
C ARG A 198 12.59 -4.06 -7.20
N GLU A 199 12.95 -4.39 -8.43
CA GLU A 199 12.07 -4.29 -9.58
C GLU A 199 11.68 -5.67 -10.13
N THR A 200 10.47 -5.76 -10.64
CA THR A 200 9.96 -6.85 -11.48
C THR A 200 8.99 -6.28 -12.52
N SER A 201 8.33 -7.13 -13.30
CA SER A 201 7.33 -6.69 -14.27
C SER A 201 6.28 -7.75 -14.57
N PHE A 202 5.10 -7.29 -14.97
CA PHE A 202 4.08 -8.14 -15.61
C PHE A 202 3.63 -7.50 -16.94
N THR A 203 2.95 -8.28 -17.78
CA THR A 203 2.47 -7.84 -19.09
C THR A 203 0.96 -7.91 -19.19
N VAL A 204 0.32 -6.81 -19.57
CA VAL A 204 -1.09 -6.77 -19.97
C VAL A 204 -1.19 -7.09 -21.45
N ARG A 205 -1.98 -8.10 -21.81
CA ARG A 205 -2.24 -8.50 -23.21
C ARG A 205 -3.40 -7.74 -23.81
#